data_AF-A0AAW0XIE7-F1
#
_entry.id   AF-A0AAW0XIE7-F1
#
_cell.length_a   1.000
_cell.length_b   1.000
_cell.length_c   1.000
_cell.angle_alpha   90.00
_cell.angle_beta   90.00
_cell.angle_gamma   90.00
#
_symmetry.space_group_name_H-M   'P 1'
#
loop_
_entity.id
_entity.type
_entity.pdbx_description
1 polymer ?
#
loop_
_entity_poly.entity_id
_entity_poly.type
_entity_poly.pdbx_seq_one_letter_code
_entity_poly.pdbx_strand_id
1 'polypeptide(L)'
;VGSLSAGRPVELVCRAVGSRPPAHITWWRGSQQITDVTHTVMNGGNVTTGSIILMPTRQDDGKQVTCRASNPEIPHSMLEDTALLTIRYKPEVELALGRALDPQSIKEGDDVYFDCTIHANPLAHRVTWYHN
;
A
#
# COMPACT_ATOMS: atom_id res chain seq x y z
N VAL A 1 -7.22 0.62 -10.26
CA VAL A 1 -5.83 1.16 -10.20
C VAL A 1 -4.90 0.06 -10.69
N GLY A 2 -3.97 0.34 -11.60
CA GLY A 2 -2.98 -0.64 -12.06
C GLY A 2 -1.93 -0.95 -11.00
N SER A 3 -1.00 -1.87 -11.28
CA SER A 3 0.11 -2.16 -10.34
C SER A 3 1.04 -0.95 -10.19
N LEU A 4 1.37 -0.60 -8.96
CA LEU A 4 2.27 0.49 -8.59
C LEU A 4 3.68 -0.06 -8.29
N SER A 5 4.69 0.82 -8.22
CA SER A 5 6.06 0.43 -7.84
C SER A 5 6.45 1.05 -6.50
N ALA A 6 7.06 0.27 -5.61
CA ALA A 6 7.54 0.77 -4.33
C ALA A 6 8.57 1.90 -4.53
N GLY A 7 8.45 2.97 -3.74
CA GLY A 7 9.33 4.13 -3.77
C GLY A 7 9.14 5.04 -5.00
N ARG A 8 8.12 4.80 -5.84
CA ARG A 8 7.76 5.72 -6.93
C ARG A 8 6.47 6.46 -6.59
N PRO A 9 6.48 7.81 -6.51
CA PRO A 9 5.29 8.56 -6.20
C PRO A 9 4.24 8.40 -7.30
N VAL A 10 2.97 8.28 -6.91
CA VAL A 10 1.82 8.20 -7.81
C VAL A 10 0.74 9.17 -7.35
N GLU A 11 0.10 9.84 -8.30
CA GLU A 11 -1.11 10.62 -8.02
C GLU A 11 -2.35 9.73 -8.10
N LEU A 12 -3.16 9.75 -7.04
CA LEU A 12 -4.49 9.14 -7.04
C LEU A 12 -5.54 10.25 -7.01
N VAL A 13 -6.52 10.16 -7.90
CA VAL A 13 -7.58 11.15 -8.07
C VAL A 13 -8.92 10.48 -7.86
N CYS A 14 -9.72 11.04 -6.97
CA CYS A 14 -11.10 10.65 -6.73
C CYS A 14 -12.03 11.75 -7.19
N ARG A 15 -13.13 11.40 -7.86
CA ARG A 15 -14.06 12.35 -8.46
C ARG A 15 -15.49 12.07 -7.98
N ALA A 16 -16.06 13.03 -7.27
CA ALA A 16 -17.46 13.06 -6.87
C ALA A 16 -18.26 14.02 -7.76
N VAL A 17 -19.48 13.64 -8.14
CA VAL A 17 -20.37 14.41 -9.03
C VAL A 17 -21.77 14.47 -8.44
N GLY A 18 -22.45 15.61 -8.55
CA GLY A 18 -23.86 15.73 -8.17
C GLY A 18 -24.10 16.22 -6.74
N SER A 19 -23.07 16.67 -6.02
CA SER A 19 -23.22 17.23 -4.67
C SER A 19 -23.41 18.74 -4.71
N ARG A 20 -24.36 19.25 -3.92
CA ARG A 20 -24.51 20.68 -3.61
C ARG A 20 -24.80 20.85 -2.11
N PRO A 21 -23.99 21.60 -1.35
CA PRO A 21 -22.70 22.21 -1.73
C PRO A 21 -21.65 21.16 -2.17
N PRO A 22 -20.48 21.58 -2.71
CA PRO A 22 -19.45 20.66 -3.18
C PRO A 22 -19.12 19.59 -2.14
N ALA A 23 -18.92 18.35 -2.58
CA ALA A 23 -18.67 17.23 -1.69
C ALA A 23 -17.35 17.41 -0.92
N HIS A 24 -17.33 16.99 0.34
CA HIS A 24 -16.11 16.87 1.14
C HIS A 24 -15.47 15.50 0.89
N ILE A 25 -14.27 15.49 0.33
CA ILE A 25 -13.54 14.26 -0.03
C ILE A 25 -12.47 13.95 1.03
N THR A 26 -12.40 12.71 1.49
CA THR A 26 -11.31 12.25 2.37
C THR A 26 -10.69 10.98 1.81
N TRP A 27 -9.41 10.79 2.09
CA TRP A 27 -8.65 9.63 1.68
C TRP A 27 -8.17 8.82 2.87
N TRP A 28 -8.20 7.51 2.73
CA TRP A 28 -7.88 6.55 3.78
C TRP A 28 -7.00 5.45 3.21
N ARG A 29 -5.96 5.06 3.95
CA ARG A 29 -5.12 3.89 3.68
C ARG A 29 -5.31 2.91 4.83
N GLY A 30 -6.10 1.87 4.62
CA GLY A 30 -6.64 1.04 5.70
C GLY A 30 -7.45 1.91 6.67
N SER A 31 -7.08 1.91 7.95
CA SER A 31 -7.72 2.73 9.00
C SER A 31 -7.12 4.13 9.14
N GLN A 32 -6.02 4.44 8.46
CA GLN A 32 -5.31 5.70 8.60
C GLN A 32 -5.81 6.73 7.58
N GLN A 33 -6.27 7.89 8.05
CA GLN A 33 -6.62 9.01 7.18
C GLN A 33 -5.36 9.69 6.61
N ILE A 34 -5.40 10.02 5.32
CA ILE A 34 -4.39 10.82 4.63
C ILE A 34 -4.86 12.28 4.67
N THR A 35 -4.06 13.16 5.26
CA THR A 35 -4.45 14.56 5.50
C THR A 35 -4.06 15.51 4.39
N ASP A 36 -3.03 15.18 3.60
CA ASP A 36 -2.55 16.01 2.50
C ASP A 36 -3.36 15.75 1.22
N VAL A 37 -4.57 16.29 1.18
CA VAL A 37 -5.53 16.15 0.08
C VAL A 37 -5.66 17.48 -0.65
N THR A 38 -5.41 17.48 -1.95
CA THR A 38 -5.67 18.63 -2.82
C THR A 38 -7.09 18.55 -3.36
N HIS A 39 -7.89 19.57 -3.07
CA HIS A 39 -9.27 19.67 -3.52
C HIS A 39 -9.42 20.59 -4.74
N THR A 40 -10.23 20.18 -5.70
CA THR A 40 -10.62 21.04 -6.83
C THR A 40 -12.11 20.93 -7.06
N VAL A 41 -12.76 22.08 -7.25
CA VAL A 41 -14.19 22.18 -7.51
C VAL A 41 -14.39 22.74 -8.91
N MET A 42 -15.19 22.04 -9.72
CA MET A 42 -15.43 22.35 -11.12
C MET A 42 -16.93 22.40 -11.42
N ASN A 43 -17.29 22.85 -12.63
CA ASN A 43 -18.67 22.88 -13.14
C ASN A 43 -19.64 23.59 -12.18
N GLY A 44 -19.25 24.76 -11.65
CA GLY A 44 -20.08 25.56 -10.75
C GLY A 44 -20.42 24.89 -9.43
N GLY A 45 -19.56 23.97 -8.94
CA GLY A 45 -19.78 23.25 -7.69
C GLY A 45 -20.31 21.82 -7.85
N ASN A 46 -20.67 21.42 -9.06
CA ASN A 46 -21.26 20.10 -9.30
C ASN A 46 -20.26 18.94 -9.25
N VAL A 47 -18.96 19.22 -9.48
CA VAL A 47 -17.91 18.21 -9.50
C VAL A 47 -16.84 18.61 -8.48
N THR A 48 -16.53 17.70 -7.56
CA THR A 48 -15.38 17.84 -6.66
C THR A 48 -14.39 16.72 -6.95
N THR A 49 -13.11 17.07 -7.06
CA THR A 49 -12.02 16.09 -7.08
C THR A 49 -11.14 16.24 -5.84
N GLY A 50 -10.70 15.11 -5.29
CA GLY A 50 -9.72 15.05 -4.22
C GLY A 50 -8.53 14.22 -4.69
N SER A 51 -7.36 14.85 -4.78
CA SER A 51 -6.11 14.22 -5.22
C SER A 51 -5.13 14.04 -4.07
N ILE A 52 -4.41 12.93 -4.07
CA ILE A 52 -3.30 12.66 -3.14
C ILE A 52 -2.06 12.20 -3.91
N ILE A 53 -0.87 12.52 -3.39
CA ILE A 53 0.38 11.90 -3.82
C ILE A 53 0.70 10.77 -2.84
N LEU A 54 0.62 9.53 -3.31
CA LEU A 54 0.98 8.35 -2.54
C LEU A 54 2.41 7.95 -2.87
N MET A 55 3.23 7.69 -1.85
CA MET A 55 4.54 7.07 -1.97
C MET A 55 4.46 5.62 -1.49
N PRO A 56 4.22 4.63 -2.38
CA PRO A 56 3.94 3.27 -1.96
C PRO A 56 5.18 2.58 -1.40
N THR A 57 5.00 1.73 -0.39
CA THR A 57 6.06 0.85 0.13
C THR A 57 5.67 -0.62 -0.05
N ARG A 58 6.61 -1.56 0.14
CA ARG A 58 6.29 -2.99 0.07
C ARG A 58 5.20 -3.40 1.06
N GLN A 59 5.14 -2.75 2.22
CA GLN A 59 4.15 -3.02 3.26
C GLN A 59 2.75 -2.61 2.83
N ASP A 60 2.61 -1.80 1.78
CA ASP A 60 1.31 -1.38 1.25
C ASP A 60 0.75 -2.37 0.22
N ASP A 61 1.50 -3.39 -0.19
CA ASP A 61 0.99 -4.45 -1.05
C ASP A 61 -0.16 -5.21 -0.37
N GLY A 62 -1.27 -5.36 -1.09
CA GLY A 62 -2.49 -5.96 -0.56
C GLY A 62 -3.29 -5.07 0.41
N LYS A 63 -2.84 -3.85 0.72
CA LYS A 63 -3.65 -2.89 1.49
C LYS A 63 -4.71 -2.21 0.62
N GLN A 64 -5.73 -1.66 1.28
CA GLN A 64 -6.79 -0.89 0.64
C GLN A 64 -6.51 0.60 0.73
N VAL A 65 -6.81 1.32 -0.35
CA VAL A 65 -6.94 2.77 -0.36
C VAL A 65 -8.39 3.13 -0.67
N THR A 66 -9.00 3.96 0.16
CA THR A 66 -10.42 4.29 0.09
C THR A 66 -10.57 5.80 -0.03
N CYS A 67 -11.31 6.23 -1.04
CA CYS A 67 -11.82 7.60 -1.13
C CYS A 67 -13.23 7.63 -0.55
N ARG A 68 -13.53 8.64 0.25
CA ARG A 68 -14.86 8.88 0.81
C ARG A 68 -15.34 10.27 0.45
N ALA A 69 -16.56 10.40 -0.06
CA ALA A 69 -17.19 11.66 -0.40
C ALA A 69 -18.48 11.84 0.40
N SER A 70 -18.64 12.97 1.08
CA SER A 70 -19.86 13.31 1.80
C SER A 70 -20.39 14.69 1.43
N ASN A 71 -21.70 14.87 1.50
CA ASN A 71 -22.34 16.19 1.44
C ASN A 71 -22.50 16.72 2.88
N PRO A 72 -21.95 17.90 3.21
CA PRO A 72 -21.99 18.42 4.59
C PRO A 72 -23.41 18.77 5.07
N GLU A 73 -24.36 19.02 4.18
CA GLU A 73 -25.73 19.41 4.52
C GLU A 73 -26.70 18.21 4.59
N ILE A 74 -26.28 17.03 4.12
CA ILE A 74 -27.11 15.84 4.09
C ILE A 74 -26.52 14.79 5.03
N PRO A 75 -27.16 14.52 6.18
CA PRO A 75 -26.76 13.46 7.07
C PRO A 75 -26.69 12.11 6.35
N HIS A 76 -25.69 11.29 6.69
CA HIS A 76 -25.51 9.94 6.13
C HIS A 76 -25.34 9.88 4.60
N SER A 77 -24.91 10.98 3.95
CA SER A 77 -24.65 11.05 2.51
C SER A 77 -23.30 10.48 2.06
N MET A 78 -22.57 9.81 2.95
CA MET A 78 -21.23 9.30 2.69
C MET A 78 -21.28 8.17 1.66
N LEU A 79 -20.53 8.34 0.57
CA LEU A 79 -20.23 7.30 -0.40
C LEU A 79 -18.74 7.02 -0.38
N GLU A 80 -18.35 5.77 -0.59
CA GLU A 80 -16.95 5.38 -0.62
C GLU A 80 -16.64 4.47 -1.81
N ASP A 81 -15.42 4.63 -2.35
CA ASP A 81 -14.85 3.77 -3.38
C ASP A 81 -13.46 3.30 -2.93
N THR A 82 -13.18 2.02 -3.11
CA THR A 82 -12.01 1.35 -2.54
C THR A 82 -11.23 0.59 -3.59
N ALA A 83 -9.91 0.81 -3.62
CA ALA A 83 -8.99 0.09 -4.48
C ALA A 83 -8.00 -0.72 -3.65
N LEU A 84 -7.74 -1.96 -4.08
CA LEU A 84 -6.66 -2.79 -3.57
C LEU A 84 -5.33 -2.36 -4.21
N LEU A 85 -4.32 -2.11 -3.39
CA LEU A 85 -2.99 -1.74 -3.85
C LEU A 85 -2.21 -3.01 -4.23
N THR A 86 -1.72 -3.06 -5.46
CA THR A 86 -0.74 -4.05 -5.90
C THR A 86 0.59 -3.36 -6.11
N ILE A 87 1.53 -3.56 -5.18
CA ILE A 87 2.82 -2.89 -5.17
C ILE A 87 3.92 -3.85 -5.62
N ARG A 88 4.60 -3.50 -6.70
CA ARG A 88 5.79 -4.21 -7.19
C ARG A 88 7.05 -3.69 -6.52
N TYR A 89 7.89 -4.61 -6.07
CA TYR A 89 9.14 -4.30 -5.39
C TYR A 89 10.18 -5.39 -5.65
N LYS A 90 11.46 -5.01 -5.55
CA LYS A 90 12.58 -5.95 -5.69
C LYS A 90 12.56 -6.99 -4.57
N PRO A 91 13.07 -8.21 -4.79
CA PRO A 91 13.21 -9.19 -3.73
C PRO A 91 14.04 -8.65 -2.56
N GLU A 92 13.52 -8.82 -1.35
CA GLU A 92 14.22 -8.61 -0.09
C GLU A 92 14.42 -9.96 0.58
N VAL A 93 15.67 -10.28 0.93
CA VAL A 93 16.08 -11.59 1.43
C VAL A 93 16.46 -11.45 2.90
N GLU A 94 15.84 -12.26 3.73
CA GLU A 94 16.18 -12.42 5.14
C GLU A 94 16.71 -13.83 5.36
N LEU A 95 17.94 -13.91 5.87
CA LEU A 95 18.61 -15.16 6.16
C LEU A 95 18.72 -15.35 7.67
N ALA A 96 18.20 -16.47 8.17
CA ALA A 96 18.29 -16.82 9.57
C ALA A 96 18.78 -18.25 9.72
N LEU A 97 19.46 -18.55 10.84
CA LEU A 97 19.70 -19.92 11.25
C LEU A 97 18.34 -20.61 11.43
N GLY A 98 18.24 -21.89 11.06
CA GLY A 98 17.02 -22.66 11.22
C GLY A 98 16.42 -22.49 12.60
N ARG A 99 15.10 -22.23 12.70
CA ARG A 99 14.44 -21.88 13.98
C ARG A 99 14.67 -22.87 15.14
N ALA A 100 15.00 -24.12 14.84
CA ALA A 100 15.26 -25.16 15.82
C ALA A 100 16.72 -25.23 16.30
N LEU A 101 17.62 -24.44 15.71
CA LEU A 101 19.05 -24.45 16.01
C LEU A 101 19.38 -23.32 16.98
N ASP A 102 20.18 -23.62 17.99
CA ASP A 102 20.79 -22.62 18.88
C ASP A 102 22.22 -22.32 18.41
N PRO A 103 22.52 -21.09 17.94
CA PRO A 103 23.85 -20.70 17.46
C PRO A 103 24.99 -20.96 18.46
N GLN A 104 24.71 -20.96 19.77
CA GLN A 104 25.73 -21.15 20.81
C GLN A 104 26.06 -22.62 21.07
N SER A 105 25.24 -23.55 20.57
CA SER A 105 25.34 -24.98 20.85
C SER A 105 25.95 -25.80 19.72
N ILE A 106 26.18 -25.18 18.55
CA ILE A 106 26.64 -25.85 17.32
C ILE A 106 28.11 -26.28 17.45
N LYS A 107 28.38 -27.53 17.09
CA LYS A 107 29.72 -28.14 17.10
C LYS A 107 30.04 -28.81 15.76
N GLU A 108 31.31 -29.11 15.56
CA GLU A 108 31.75 -29.89 14.40
C GLU A 108 31.05 -31.25 14.37
N GLY A 109 30.47 -31.58 13.21
CA GLY A 109 29.66 -32.78 13.02
C GLY A 109 28.16 -32.57 13.19
N ASP A 110 27.71 -31.39 13.65
CA ASP A 110 26.28 -31.07 13.70
C ASP A 110 25.74 -30.67 12.32
N ASP A 111 24.53 -31.13 12.01
CA ASP A 111 23.80 -30.70 10.82
C ASP A 111 23.17 -29.32 11.04
N VAL A 112 23.45 -28.38 10.13
CA VAL A 112 22.89 -27.03 10.17
C VAL A 112 22.15 -26.70 8.89
N TYR A 113 21.15 -25.85 9.02
CA TYR A 113 20.40 -25.31 7.89
C TYR A 113 20.03 -23.85 8.16
N PHE A 114 19.72 -23.13 7.08
CA PHE A 114 19.29 -21.75 7.14
C PHE A 114 17.90 -21.58 6.53
N ASP A 115 17.07 -20.81 7.21
CA ASP A 115 15.79 -20.36 6.68
C ASP A 115 16.04 -19.10 5.84
N CYS A 116 15.73 -19.19 4.54
CA CYS A 116 15.79 -18.06 3.60
C CYS A 116 14.37 -17.60 3.29
N THR A 117 14.00 -16.45 3.87
CA THR A 117 12.70 -15.82 3.62
C THR A 117 12.88 -14.75 2.54
N ILE A 118 12.11 -14.85 1.45
CA ILE A 118 12.19 -13.92 0.32
C ILE A 118 10.85 -13.21 0.17
N HIS A 119 10.85 -11.90 0.41
CA HIS A 119 9.70 -11.04 0.13
C HIS A 119 9.87 -10.41 -1.25
N ALA A 120 9.00 -10.76 -2.21
CA ALA A 120 9.08 -10.22 -3.57
C ALA A 120 7.70 -10.14 -4.23
N ASN A 121 7.47 -9.07 -5.00
CA ASN A 121 6.33 -8.96 -5.91
C ASN A 121 6.80 -8.38 -7.26
N PRO A 122 6.86 -9.18 -8.35
CA PRO A 122 6.45 -10.59 -8.44
C PRO A 122 7.40 -11.56 -7.73
N LEU A 123 6.98 -12.83 -7.59
CA LEU A 123 7.77 -13.89 -6.95
C LEU A 123 9.16 -14.04 -7.60
N ALA A 124 10.17 -14.28 -6.77
CA ALA A 124 11.52 -14.55 -7.23
C ALA A 124 11.58 -15.90 -7.97
N HIS A 125 12.25 -15.92 -9.12
CA HIS A 125 12.36 -17.11 -9.98
C HIS A 125 13.73 -17.82 -9.87
N ARG A 126 14.71 -17.20 -9.22
CA ARG A 126 16.05 -17.75 -9.03
C ARG A 126 16.59 -17.41 -7.65
N VAL A 127 17.03 -18.43 -6.92
CA VAL A 127 17.64 -18.32 -5.59
C VAL A 127 18.98 -19.04 -5.64
N THR A 128 20.03 -18.39 -5.16
CA THR A 128 21.41 -18.90 -5.18
C THR A 128 22.05 -18.68 -3.83
N TRP A 129 22.70 -19.73 -3.31
CA TRP A 129 23.42 -19.72 -2.05
C TRP A 129 24.91 -19.56 -2.29
N TYR A 130 25.55 -18.68 -1.51
CA TYR A 130 26.98 -18.43 -1.56
C TYR A 130 27.58 -18.59 -0.17
N HIS A 131 28.75 -19.20 -0.10
CA HIS A 131 29.59 -19.34 1.08
C HIS A 131 31.03 -19.09 0.65
N ASN A 132 31.81 -18.37 1.46
CA ASN A 132 33.23 -18.10 1.20
C ASN A 132 34.12 -19.14 1.86
#